data_AF-A0A7X7NDF1-F1
#
_entry.id   AF-A0A7X7NDF1-F1
#
_cell.length_a   1.000
_cell.length_b   1.000
_cell.length_c   1.000
_cell.angle_alpha   90.00
_cell.angle_beta   90.00
_cell.angle_gamma   90.00
#
_symmetry.space_group_name_H-M   'P 1'
#
loop_
_entity.id
_entity.type
_entity.pdbx_description
1 polymer ?
#
loop_
_entity_poly.entity_id
_entity_poly.type
_entity_poly.pdbx_seq_one_letter_code
_entity_poly.pdbx_strand_id
1 'polypeptide(L)'
;MRQLISTENSNPAADNAGEDLQSLKQMFATADQEINDVYNQIMPQLSPGAKVELKSEQIAWIKKKESSCDAETEEANRLKCMISMTRERTEALKQYLVHDAD
;
A
#
# COMPACT_ATOMS: atom_id res chain seq x y z
N MET A 1 -29.32 20.55 -45.17
CA MET A 1 -29.49 19.10 -44.92
C MET A 1 -28.12 18.46 -44.99
N ARG A 2 -27.76 17.68 -43.97
CA ARG A 2 -26.67 16.69 -43.86
C ARG A 2 -25.21 17.15 -43.80
N GLN A 3 -24.64 16.93 -42.61
CA GLN A 3 -23.22 16.66 -42.36
C GLN A 3 -22.74 15.42 -43.13
N LEU A 4 -21.46 15.41 -43.50
CA LEU A 4 -20.64 14.20 -43.61
C LEU A 4 -19.28 14.45 -42.95
N ILE A 5 -18.78 13.37 -42.37
CA ILE A 5 -17.78 13.26 -41.31
C ILE A 5 -16.36 13.33 -41.90
N SER A 6 -15.46 14.03 -41.21
CA SER A 6 -14.02 13.74 -41.25
C SER A 6 -13.51 13.69 -39.80
N THR A 7 -13.55 12.50 -39.24
CA THR A 7 -12.74 12.13 -38.07
C THR A 7 -11.32 11.90 -38.56
N GLU A 8 -10.39 12.80 -38.23
CA GLU A 8 -8.97 12.49 -38.29
C GLU A 8 -8.27 12.88 -36.99
N ASN A 9 -7.88 11.83 -36.27
CA ASN A 9 -6.62 11.70 -35.56
C ASN A 9 -6.32 12.65 -34.38
N SER A 10 -7.07 12.46 -33.29
CA SER A 10 -6.47 12.66 -31.97
C SER A 10 -5.66 11.40 -31.63
N ASN A 11 -4.34 11.50 -31.78
CA ASN A 11 -3.40 10.55 -31.20
C ASN A 11 -3.02 11.03 -29.78
N PRO A 12 -3.48 10.41 -28.67
CA PRO A 12 -2.94 10.68 -27.36
C PRO A 12 -1.90 9.62 -27.00
N ALA A 13 -0.87 9.45 -27.84
CA ALA A 13 0.29 8.63 -27.50
C ALA A 13 1.46 9.54 -27.08
N ALA A 14 1.24 10.34 -26.03
CA ALA A 14 2.29 10.98 -25.24
C ALA A 14 1.63 11.79 -24.10
N ASP A 15 1.32 11.17 -22.95
CA ASP A 15 1.53 11.81 -21.63
C ASP A 15 1.18 10.96 -20.37
N ASN A 16 0.76 9.70 -20.50
CA ASN A 16 0.19 8.98 -19.34
C ASN A 16 1.21 8.38 -18.34
N ALA A 17 2.52 8.65 -18.47
CA ALA A 17 3.52 8.07 -17.56
C ALA A 17 3.71 8.89 -16.27
N GLY A 18 3.51 10.20 -16.33
CA GLY A 18 3.64 11.10 -15.17
C GLY A 18 2.45 11.06 -14.22
N GLU A 19 1.25 10.75 -14.74
CA GLU A 19 0.01 10.67 -13.95
C GLU A 19 -0.10 9.37 -13.10
N ASP A 20 0.60 8.28 -13.46
CA ASP A 20 0.61 7.03 -12.66
C ASP A 20 1.45 7.19 -11.38
N LEU A 21 2.63 7.82 -11.46
CA LEU A 21 3.56 7.84 -10.33
C LEU A 21 3.08 8.68 -9.14
N GLN A 22 2.50 9.85 -9.41
CA GLN A 22 1.96 10.70 -8.34
C GLN A 22 0.76 10.04 -7.65
N SER A 23 -0.10 9.38 -8.43
CA SER A 23 -1.21 8.58 -7.90
C SER A 23 -0.68 7.45 -6.99
N LEU A 24 0.33 6.71 -7.43
CA LEU A 24 0.97 5.66 -6.63
C LEU A 24 1.57 6.19 -5.32
N LYS A 25 2.23 7.35 -5.34
CA LYS A 25 2.73 7.98 -4.10
C LYS A 25 1.61 8.33 -3.14
N GLN A 26 0.50 8.88 -3.63
CA GLN A 26 -0.67 9.18 -2.81
C GLN A 26 -1.30 7.91 -2.24
N MET A 27 -1.44 6.86 -3.06
CA MET A 27 -1.95 5.57 -2.62
C MET A 27 -1.06 4.93 -1.55
N PHE A 28 0.26 5.05 -1.69
CA PHE A 28 1.20 4.57 -0.68
C PHE A 28 1.08 5.37 0.62
N ALA A 29 1.00 6.70 0.55
CA ALA A 29 0.79 7.53 1.73
C ALA A 29 -0.52 7.18 2.46
N THR A 30 -1.61 6.93 1.74
CA THR A 30 -2.87 6.47 2.34
C THR A 30 -2.73 5.10 2.99
N ALA A 31 -2.06 4.14 2.35
CA ALA A 31 -1.85 2.82 2.91
C ALA A 31 -0.95 2.85 4.16
N ASP A 32 0.09 3.69 4.16
CA ASP A 32 1.00 3.88 5.28
C ASP A 32 0.30 4.56 6.47
N GLN A 33 -0.60 5.50 6.21
CA GLN A 33 -1.45 6.06 7.25
C GLN A 33 -2.38 4.99 7.85
N GLU A 34 -3.05 4.20 7.01
CA GLU A 34 -4.01 3.19 7.47
C GLU A 34 -3.36 2.11 8.34
N ILE A 35 -2.19 1.59 7.96
CA ILE A 35 -1.49 0.58 8.77
C ILE A 35 -1.09 1.14 10.15
N ASN A 36 -0.68 2.41 10.21
CA ASN A 36 -0.31 3.07 11.46
C ASN A 36 -1.53 3.31 12.35
N ASP A 37 -2.65 3.73 11.76
CA ASP A 37 -3.92 3.94 12.47
C ASP A 37 -4.43 2.62 13.08
N VAL A 38 -4.45 1.53 12.30
CA VAL A 38 -4.84 0.20 12.79
C VAL A 38 -3.90 -0.29 13.89
N TYR A 39 -2.59 -0.17 13.69
CA TYR A 39 -1.61 -0.56 14.71
C TYR A 39 -1.84 0.21 16.03
N ASN A 40 -2.03 1.53 15.96
CA ASN A 40 -2.29 2.36 17.13
C ASN A 40 -3.64 2.03 17.80
N GLN A 41 -4.63 1.59 17.04
CA GLN A 41 -5.93 1.16 17.58
C GLN A 41 -5.84 -0.19 18.31
N ILE A 42 -5.12 -1.17 17.78
CA ILE A 42 -5.06 -2.52 18.38
C ILE A 42 -4.10 -2.57 19.57
N MET A 43 -2.96 -1.86 19.49
CA MET A 43 -1.91 -1.89 20.51
C MET A 43 -2.42 -1.70 21.95
N PRO A 44 -3.27 -0.72 22.30
CA PRO A 44 -3.73 -0.55 23.67
C PRO A 44 -4.57 -1.73 24.20
N GLN A 45 -5.25 -2.47 23.30
CA GLN A 45 -6.15 -3.59 23.65
C GLN A 45 -5.39 -4.87 23.98
N LEU A 46 -4.10 -4.96 23.62
CA LEU A 46 -3.29 -6.15 23.79
C LEU A 46 -2.75 -6.32 25.22
N SER A 47 -2.56 -7.58 25.63
CA SER A 47 -1.79 -7.92 26.83
C SER A 47 -0.33 -7.44 26.72
N PRO A 48 0.41 -7.26 27.83
CA PRO A 48 1.81 -6.87 27.77
C PRO A 48 2.69 -7.80 26.91
N GLY A 49 2.43 -9.12 26.95
CA GLY A 49 3.14 -10.10 26.13
C GLY A 49 2.86 -9.92 24.64
N ALA A 50 1.58 -9.88 24.27
CA ALA A 50 1.15 -9.68 22.87
C ALA A 50 1.64 -8.34 22.30
N LYS A 51 1.75 -7.28 23.12
CA LYS A 51 2.37 -6.00 22.71
C LYS A 51 3.84 -6.15 22.30
N VAL A 52 4.60 -6.97 23.02
CA VAL A 52 6.02 -7.20 22.72
C VAL A 52 6.15 -8.04 21.45
N GLU A 53 5.33 -9.07 21.31
CA GLU A 53 5.29 -9.94 20.15
C GLU A 53 4.91 -9.16 18.88
N LEU A 54 3.78 -8.46 18.89
CA LEU A 54 3.33 -7.67 17.74
C LEU A 54 4.36 -6.61 17.31
N LYS A 55 5.03 -5.96 18.28
CA LYS A 55 6.13 -5.03 17.96
C LYS A 55 7.27 -5.72 17.22
N SER A 56 7.67 -6.90 17.69
CA SER A 56 8.73 -7.70 17.06
C SER A 56 8.33 -8.11 15.64
N GLU A 57 7.09 -8.59 15.47
CA GLU A 57 6.57 -8.93 14.14
C GLU A 57 6.53 -7.73 13.21
N GLN A 58 6.14 -6.56 13.69
CA GLN A 58 6.09 -5.35 12.86
C GLN A 58 7.48 -4.89 12.42
N ILE A 59 8.48 -4.97 13.29
CA ILE A 59 9.87 -4.71 12.92
C ILE A 59 10.33 -5.70 11.84
N ALA A 60 10.01 -6.99 12.00
CA ALA A 60 10.37 -8.01 11.02
C ALA A 60 9.65 -7.80 9.68
N TRP A 61 8.37 -7.42 9.72
CA TRP A 61 7.58 -7.13 8.53
C TRP A 61 8.10 -5.89 7.78
N ILE A 62 8.48 -4.81 8.47
CA ILE A 62 9.07 -3.62 7.83
C ILE A 62 10.33 -4.02 7.06
N LYS A 63 11.25 -4.76 7.69
CA LYS A 63 12.48 -5.24 7.04
C LYS A 63 12.18 -6.11 5.81
N LYS A 64 11.19 -7.01 5.93
CA LYS A 64 10.75 -7.84 4.81
C LYS A 64 10.23 -6.97 3.66
N LYS A 65 9.33 -6.03 3.94
CA LYS A 65 8.76 -5.10 2.96
C LYS A 65 9.85 -4.34 2.21
N GLU A 66 10.78 -3.71 2.94
CA GLU A 66 11.90 -2.97 2.36
C GLU A 66 12.74 -3.88 1.46
N SER A 67 13.19 -5.04 1.96
CA SER A 67 14.01 -5.96 1.17
C SER A 67 13.31 -6.51 -0.07
N SER A 68 11.99 -6.76 0.01
CA SER A 68 11.20 -7.28 -1.11
C SER A 68 11.02 -6.22 -2.19
N CYS A 69 10.73 -4.98 -1.81
CA CYS A 69 10.42 -3.92 -2.76
C CYS A 69 11.66 -3.22 -3.32
N ASP A 70 12.80 -3.25 -2.61
CA ASP A 70 14.07 -2.70 -3.10
C ASP A 70 14.65 -3.46 -4.30
N ALA A 71 14.18 -4.69 -4.54
CA ALA A 71 14.51 -5.46 -5.75
C ALA A 71 13.93 -4.84 -7.03
N GLU A 72 12.90 -3.98 -6.92
CA GLU A 72 12.27 -3.32 -8.06
C GLU A 72 13.12 -2.13 -8.55
N THR A 73 13.55 -2.17 -9.81
CA THR A 73 14.35 -1.09 -10.41
C THR A 73 13.51 0.12 -10.79
N GLU A 74 12.25 -0.10 -11.17
CA GLU A 74 11.30 0.94 -11.54
C GLU A 74 10.55 1.44 -10.30
N GLU A 75 10.57 2.75 -10.07
CA GLU A 75 9.91 3.38 -8.93
C GLU A 75 8.41 3.05 -8.86
N ALA A 76 7.74 2.99 -10.01
CA ALA A 76 6.32 2.62 -10.06
C ALA A 76 6.08 1.19 -9.55
N ASN A 77 6.95 0.24 -9.87
CA ASN A 77 6.84 -1.13 -9.39
C ASN A 77 7.18 -1.23 -7.90
N ARG A 78 8.21 -0.50 -7.46
CA ARG A 78 8.57 -0.37 -6.04
C ARG A 78 7.38 0.12 -5.22
N LEU A 79 6.71 1.19 -5.67
CA LEU A 79 5.51 1.71 -5.00
C LEU A 79 4.35 0.71 -5.02
N LYS A 80 4.10 0.03 -6.15
CA LYS A 80 3.07 -1.02 -6.24
C LYS A 80 3.35 -2.16 -5.23
N CYS A 81 4.60 -2.59 -5.10
CA CYS A 81 5.03 -3.56 -4.09
C CYS A 81 4.76 -3.05 -2.66
N MET A 82 5.21 -1.83 -2.35
CA MET A 82 5.06 -1.21 -1.04
C MET A 82 3.57 -1.08 -0.65
N ILE A 83 2.71 -0.64 -1.59
CA ILE A 83 1.26 -0.54 -1.40
C ILE A 83 0.66 -1.92 -1.11
N SER A 84 0.98 -2.93 -1.92
CA SER A 84 0.42 -4.28 -1.78
C SER A 84 0.75 -4.89 -0.42
N MET A 85 2.04 -4.88 -0.04
CA MET A 85 2.48 -5.46 1.22
C MET A 85 1.93 -4.69 2.44
N THR A 86 1.80 -3.37 2.34
CA THR A 86 1.22 -2.54 3.40
C THR A 86 -0.25 -2.86 3.60
N ARG A 87 -1.04 -2.94 2.52
CA ARG A 87 -2.47 -3.32 2.60
C ARG A 87 -2.67 -4.73 3.16
N GLU A 88 -1.88 -5.71 2.70
CA GLU A 88 -1.94 -7.08 3.22
C GLU A 88 -1.69 -7.12 4.72
N ARG A 89 -0.66 -6.41 5.20
CA ARG A 89 -0.37 -6.35 6.64
C ARG A 89 -1.46 -5.62 7.40
N THR A 90 -2.02 -4.53 6.87
CA THR A 90 -3.16 -3.85 7.48
C THR A 90 -4.32 -4.80 7.73
N GLU A 91 -4.67 -5.64 6.76
CA GLU A 91 -5.74 -6.64 6.94
C GLU A 91 -5.37 -7.70 7.99
N ALA A 92 -4.12 -8.15 8.03
CA ALA A 92 -3.65 -9.05 9.08
C ALA A 92 -3.73 -8.41 10.48
N LEU A 93 -3.40 -7.12 10.61
CA LEU A 93 -3.52 -6.38 11.88
C LEU A 93 -4.98 -6.21 12.32
N LYS A 94 -5.91 -5.98 11.39
CA LYS A 94 -7.35 -5.91 11.68
C LYS A 94 -7.88 -7.22 12.26
N GLN A 95 -7.25 -8.35 11.93
CA GLN A 95 -7.62 -9.68 12.42
C GLN A 95 -6.84 -10.09 13.68
N TYR A 96 -5.82 -9.34 14.10
CA TYR A 96 -4.90 -9.72 15.17
C TYR A 96 -5.61 -9.93 16.53
N LEU A 97 -6.63 -9.13 16.83
CA LEU A 97 -7.41 -9.24 18.07
C LEU A 97 -8.23 -10.55 18.20
N VAL A 98 -8.45 -11.26 17.08
CA VAL A 98 -9.17 -12.55 17.11
C VAL A 98 -8.27 -13.67 17.66
N HIS A 99 -6.95 -13.52 17.59
CA HIS A 99 -5.98 -14.54 18.01
C HIS A 99 -5.51 -14.41 19.47
N ASP A 100 -5.59 -13.24 20.08
CA ASP A 100 -5.15 -13.00 21.48
C ASP A 100 -6.23 -13.31 22.54
N ALA A 101 -7.39 -13.81 22.13
CA ALA A 101 -8.53 -14.06 23.02
C ALA A 101 -8.55 -15.48 23.65
N ASP A 102 -7.52 -16.29 23.41
CA ASP A 102 -7.31 -17.64 23.98
C ASP A 102 -6.23 -17.65 25.07
#